data_AF-A0A0F7TH27-F1
#
_entry.id   AF-A0A0F7TH27-F1
#
_cell.length_a   1.000
_cell.length_b   1.000
_cell.length_c   1.000
_cell.angle_alpha   90.00
_cell.angle_beta   90.00
_cell.angle_gamma   90.00
#
_symmetry.space_group_name_H-M   'P 1'
#
loop_
_entity.id
_entity.type
_entity.pdbx_description
1 polymer ?
#
loop_
_entity_poly.entity_id
_entity_poly.type
_entity_poly.pdbx_seq_one_letter_code
_entity_poly.pdbx_strand_id
1 'polypeptide(L)'
;MATEQPDIHFIGTHTRYSSWTSRVEAVLEYFEIPHTRQFIKLSDVKTVSPSGYVPFLECRSLGGTRICDSLAICEFLAESNPELPLWPRDRQLRALARSATAQMHSGFSAIRNSFSTNFLAHYTGNVPISEEAHKEILKMLSLWDTARKGTKERLAALGEVDEGFLFGGFSIADAFFWPVLTRFRTYGLPIDAASEDALAWMAKMWNDPVFKRLTHRYYEQAKDPETRIEHYDDIFRGRDDIQYGQFPEDWTFSVPGK
;
A
#
# COMPACT_ATOMS: atom_id res chain seq x y z
N MET A 1 34.84 -0.08 12.26
CA MET A 1 33.66 0.51 12.93
C MET A 1 32.56 -0.53 12.86
N ALA A 2 32.11 -1.07 14.00
CA ALA A 2 31.01 -2.01 14.00
C ALA A 2 29.77 -1.27 13.47
N THR A 3 29.14 -1.76 12.40
CA THR A 3 27.85 -1.24 11.96
C THR A 3 26.86 -1.47 13.08
N GLU A 4 26.51 -0.40 13.78
CA GLU A 4 25.52 -0.42 14.84
C GLU A 4 24.22 -0.95 14.24
N GLN A 5 23.70 -2.02 14.83
CA GLN A 5 22.51 -2.68 14.31
C GLN A 5 21.31 -1.71 14.44
N PRO A 6 20.47 -1.57 13.39
CA PRO A 6 19.33 -0.67 13.42
C PRO A 6 18.43 -0.87 14.65
N ASP A 7 17.84 0.23 15.14
CA ASP A 7 16.96 0.23 16.31
C ASP A 7 15.66 -0.58 16.08
N ILE A 8 15.22 -0.62 14.82
CA ILE A 8 13.98 -1.24 14.39
C ILE A 8 14.25 -2.61 13.75
N HIS A 9 13.50 -3.61 14.19
CA HIS A 9 13.36 -4.89 13.51
C HIS A 9 11.91 -5.09 13.04
N PHE A 10 11.71 -5.11 11.72
CA PHE A 10 10.41 -5.23 11.07
C PHE A 10 10.07 -6.68 10.74
N ILE A 11 8.96 -7.18 11.26
CA ILE A 11 8.50 -8.55 11.01
C ILE A 11 7.15 -8.50 10.30
N GLY A 12 7.05 -9.26 9.22
CA GLY A 12 5.85 -9.33 8.40
C GLY A 12 5.75 -10.62 7.58
N THR A 13 4.70 -10.76 6.79
CA THR A 13 4.62 -11.79 5.75
C THR A 13 4.98 -11.20 4.39
N HIS A 14 5.42 -12.04 3.45
CA HIS A 14 5.79 -11.64 2.09
C HIS A 14 4.80 -10.64 1.47
N THR A 15 5.33 -9.48 1.10
CA THR A 15 4.54 -8.31 0.70
C THR A 15 3.83 -8.49 -0.63
N ARG A 16 4.23 -9.48 -1.47
CA ARG A 16 3.47 -9.87 -2.66
C ARG A 16 2.04 -10.36 -2.38
N TYR A 17 1.75 -10.81 -1.14
CA TYR A 17 0.39 -11.19 -0.72
C TYR A 17 -0.17 -10.37 0.46
N SER A 18 0.67 -9.62 1.18
CA SER A 18 0.27 -8.99 2.44
C SER A 18 0.11 -7.48 2.30
N SER A 19 -1.14 -7.02 2.14
CA SER A 19 -1.43 -5.57 2.09
C SER A 19 -1.04 -4.84 3.36
N TRP A 20 -1.12 -5.47 4.53
CA TRP A 20 -0.77 -4.83 5.80
C TRP A 20 0.74 -4.63 5.93
N THR A 21 1.50 -5.66 5.56
CA THR A 21 2.97 -5.61 5.60
C THR A 21 3.50 -4.63 4.56
N SER A 22 2.91 -4.61 3.35
CA SER A 22 3.36 -3.71 2.28
C SER A 22 3.15 -2.23 2.61
N ARG A 23 2.17 -1.88 3.46
CA ARG A 23 1.97 -0.49 3.93
C ARG A 23 3.15 0.01 4.74
N VAL A 24 3.64 -0.81 5.67
CA VAL A 24 4.79 -0.46 6.51
C VAL A 24 6.07 -0.50 5.69
N GLU A 25 6.25 -1.53 4.85
CA GLU A 25 7.42 -1.61 3.96
C GLU A 25 7.52 -0.39 3.05
N ALA A 26 6.41 0.08 2.46
CA ALA A 26 6.43 1.27 1.62
C ALA A 26 6.93 2.52 2.36
N VAL A 27 6.53 2.73 3.62
CA VAL A 27 7.00 3.87 4.42
C VAL A 27 8.48 3.74 4.76
N LEU A 28 8.91 2.57 5.25
CA LEU A 28 10.32 2.31 5.61
C LEU A 28 11.24 2.52 4.40
N GLU A 29 10.82 2.07 3.22
CA GLU A 29 11.63 2.08 2.01
C GLU A 29 11.63 3.42 1.30
N TYR A 30 10.52 4.15 1.32
CA TYR A 30 10.45 5.47 0.69
C TYR A 30 11.26 6.50 1.48
N PHE A 31 11.19 6.46 2.81
CA PHE A 31 11.91 7.37 3.69
C PHE A 31 13.30 6.86 4.11
N GLU A 32 13.74 5.71 3.57
CA GLU A 32 15.04 5.10 3.85
C GLU A 32 15.33 4.94 5.35
N ILE A 33 14.29 4.67 6.15
CA ILE A 33 14.41 4.52 7.61
C ILE A 33 15.24 3.27 7.91
N PRO A 34 16.37 3.38 8.65
CA PRO A 34 17.22 2.23 8.96
C PRO A 34 16.47 1.16 9.74
N HIS A 35 16.41 -0.05 9.20
CA HIS A 35 15.75 -1.18 9.84
C HIS A 35 16.39 -2.50 9.40
N THR A 36 16.20 -3.52 10.23
CA THR A 36 16.33 -4.92 9.78
C THR A 36 14.94 -5.47 9.48
N ARG A 37 14.83 -6.50 8.63
CA ARG A 37 13.53 -7.10 8.28
C ARG A 37 13.57 -8.62 8.34
N GLN A 38 12.44 -9.24 8.67
CA GLN A 38 12.20 -10.66 8.54
C GLN A 38 10.80 -10.90 7.95
N PHE A 39 10.76 -11.58 6.80
CA PHE A 39 9.50 -12.11 6.28
C PHE A 39 9.32 -13.56 6.70
N ILE A 40 8.14 -13.87 7.25
CA ILE A 40 7.77 -15.21 7.71
C ILE A 40 6.64 -15.77 6.85
N LYS A 41 6.50 -17.10 6.84
CA LYS A 41 5.37 -17.77 6.20
C LYS A 41 4.10 -17.50 6.97
N LEU A 42 2.96 -17.48 6.26
CA LEU A 42 1.65 -17.30 6.90
C LEU A 42 1.36 -18.39 7.95
N SER A 43 1.81 -19.62 7.72
CA SER A 43 1.70 -20.74 8.67
C SER A 43 2.40 -20.49 10.00
N ASP A 44 3.47 -19.70 9.98
CA ASP A 44 4.38 -19.53 11.12
C ASP A 44 4.02 -18.30 11.95
N VAL A 45 3.05 -17.49 11.49
CA VAL A 45 2.64 -16.23 12.15
C VAL A 45 2.27 -16.46 13.61
N LYS A 46 1.50 -17.51 13.93
CA LYS A 46 1.09 -17.80 15.32
C LYS A 46 2.26 -18.20 16.23
N THR A 47 3.34 -18.72 15.66
CA THR A 47 4.55 -19.09 16.40
C THR A 47 5.35 -17.84 16.79
N VAL A 48 5.34 -16.81 15.93
CA VAL A 48 6.14 -15.59 16.10
C VAL A 48 5.34 -14.45 16.77
N SER A 49 4.05 -14.34 16.46
CA SER A 49 3.12 -13.33 16.95
C SER A 49 1.95 -14.00 17.70
N PRO A 50 1.90 -13.89 19.04
CA PRO A 50 0.82 -14.49 19.84
C PRO A 50 -0.59 -14.02 19.47
N SER A 51 -0.73 -12.81 18.89
CA SER A 51 -2.02 -12.30 18.41
C SER A 51 -2.47 -12.97 17.11
N GLY A 52 -1.58 -13.69 16.42
CA GLY A 52 -1.84 -14.28 15.11
C GLY A 52 -1.83 -13.27 13.96
N TYR A 53 -1.38 -12.03 14.20
CA TYR A 53 -1.35 -10.96 13.20
C TYR A 53 0.05 -10.38 13.01
N VAL A 54 0.29 -9.93 11.78
CA VAL A 54 1.47 -9.20 11.31
C VAL A 54 1.00 -8.09 10.36
N PRO A 55 1.76 -7.01 10.14
CA PRO A 55 3.13 -6.76 10.63
C PRO A 55 3.20 -6.33 12.11
N PHE A 56 4.41 -6.41 12.66
CA PHE A 56 4.81 -5.71 13.88
C PHE A 56 6.28 -5.24 13.79
N LEU A 57 6.63 -4.24 14.59
CA LEU A 57 8.02 -3.82 14.82
C LEU A 57 8.47 -4.26 16.21
N GLU A 58 9.72 -4.68 16.34
CA GLU A 58 10.44 -4.72 17.62
C GLU A 58 11.38 -3.52 17.69
N CYS A 59 11.23 -2.69 18.72
CA CYS A 59 12.04 -1.50 18.93
C CYS A 59 12.99 -1.70 20.10
N ARG A 60 14.31 -1.67 19.84
CA ARG A 60 15.34 -2.00 20.82
C ARG A 60 15.49 -0.92 21.89
N SER A 61 15.46 0.35 21.49
CA SER A 61 15.51 1.51 22.40
C SER A 61 14.34 1.52 23.39
N LEU A 62 13.21 0.90 23.04
CA LEU A 62 12.06 0.65 23.91
C LEU A 62 12.10 -0.73 24.59
N GLY A 63 13.28 -1.27 24.86
CA GLY A 63 13.43 -2.54 25.58
C GLY A 63 12.91 -3.76 24.81
N GLY A 64 12.88 -3.70 23.48
CA GLY A 64 12.33 -4.77 22.63
C GLY A 64 10.80 -4.75 22.53
N THR A 65 10.16 -3.62 22.83
CA THR A 65 8.71 -3.48 22.75
C THR A 65 8.20 -3.80 21.34
N ARG A 66 7.13 -4.60 21.27
CA ARG A 66 6.42 -4.92 20.04
C ARG A 66 5.32 -3.91 19.75
N ILE A 67 5.41 -3.27 18.59
CA ILE A 67 4.41 -2.32 18.08
C ILE A 67 3.66 -3.02 16.96
N CYS A 68 2.38 -3.31 17.20
CA CYS A 68 1.49 -4.03 16.29
C CYS A 68 0.54 -3.06 15.58
N ASP A 69 -0.12 -3.52 14.50
CA ASP A 69 -1.00 -2.75 13.61
C ASP A 69 -0.24 -1.80 12.66
N SER A 70 -0.52 -1.89 11.36
CA SER A 70 0.22 -1.13 10.35
C SER A 70 0.12 0.38 10.53
N LEU A 71 -1.00 0.91 11.03
CA LEU A 71 -1.17 2.35 11.23
C LEU A 71 -0.47 2.81 12.50
N ALA A 72 -0.58 2.06 13.59
CA ALA A 72 0.15 2.35 14.82
C ALA A 72 1.67 2.30 14.61
N ILE A 73 2.16 1.33 13.82
CA ILE A 73 3.56 1.26 13.39
C ILE A 73 3.96 2.52 12.62
N CYS A 74 3.18 2.94 11.62
CA CYS A 74 3.52 4.13 10.83
C CYS A 74 3.45 5.43 11.66
N GLU A 75 2.53 5.55 12.62
CA GLU A 75 2.51 6.68 13.55
C GLU A 75 3.73 6.66 14.49
N PHE A 76 4.16 5.49 14.98
CA PHE A 76 5.41 5.38 15.73
C PHE A 76 6.64 5.79 14.90
N LEU A 77 6.71 5.40 13.63
CA LEU A 77 7.77 5.84 12.73
C LEU A 77 7.73 7.36 12.53
N ALA A 78 6.56 7.96 12.40
CA ALA A 78 6.41 9.41 12.27
C ALA A 78 6.78 10.16 13.55
N GLU A 79 6.48 9.60 14.72
CA GLU A 79 6.91 10.14 16.02
C GLU A 79 8.43 10.03 16.21
N SER A 80 9.03 8.91 15.81
CA SER A 80 10.44 8.61 16.01
C SER A 80 11.38 9.34 15.04
N ASN A 81 10.86 9.82 13.91
CA ASN A 81 11.63 10.50 12.86
C ASN A 81 11.00 11.87 12.53
N PRO A 82 10.95 12.81 13.49
CA PRO A 82 10.24 14.09 13.33
C PRO A 82 10.79 14.97 12.21
N GLU A 83 12.03 14.76 11.78
CA GLU A 83 12.69 15.42 10.65
C GLU A 83 12.20 14.94 9.28
N LEU A 84 11.64 13.73 9.19
CA LEU A 84 11.10 13.18 7.95
C LEU A 84 9.61 13.55 7.78
N PRO A 85 9.15 13.95 6.58
CA PRO A 85 7.77 14.36 6.35
C PRO A 85 6.82 13.16 6.11
N LEU A 86 6.79 12.17 7.02
CA LEU A 86 5.89 11.00 6.93
C LEU A 86 4.41 11.38 6.87
N TRP A 87 4.09 12.53 7.46
CA TRP A 87 2.84 13.27 7.27
C TRP A 87 3.13 14.67 6.71
N PRO A 88 2.18 15.29 6.00
CA PRO A 88 2.31 16.69 5.60
C PRO A 88 2.65 17.61 6.77
N ARG A 89 3.49 18.63 6.52
CA ARG A 89 3.88 19.62 7.53
C ARG A 89 2.76 20.62 7.82
N ASP A 90 1.98 20.99 6.80
CA ASP A 90 0.77 21.79 6.97
C ASP A 90 -0.27 21.05 7.83
N ARG A 91 -0.85 21.76 8.80
CA ARG A 91 -1.79 21.19 9.77
C ARG A 91 -3.07 20.68 9.12
N GLN A 92 -3.59 21.38 8.11
CA GLN A 92 -4.83 21.00 7.44
C GLN A 92 -4.59 19.75 6.58
N LEU A 93 -3.54 19.75 5.75
CA LEU A 93 -3.17 18.59 4.94
C LEU A 93 -2.89 17.36 5.81
N ARG A 94 -2.19 17.52 6.93
CA ARG A 94 -1.94 16.42 7.87
C ARG A 94 -3.22 15.83 8.45
N ALA A 95 -4.19 16.67 8.82
CA ALA A 95 -5.47 16.20 9.34
C ALA A 95 -6.25 15.43 8.27
N LEU A 96 -6.26 15.91 7.02
CA LEU A 96 -6.91 15.24 5.90
C LEU A 96 -6.22 13.91 5.55
N ALA A 97 -4.88 13.88 5.53
CA ALA A 97 -4.09 12.68 5.27
C ALA A 97 -4.36 11.58 6.30
N ARG A 98 -4.36 11.92 7.59
CA ARG A 98 -4.71 10.98 8.67
C ARG A 98 -6.15 10.48 8.56
N SER A 99 -7.09 11.36 8.22
CA SER A 99 -8.49 10.97 8.03
C SER A 99 -8.66 9.98 6.87
N ALA A 100 -8.07 10.27 5.70
CA ALA A 100 -8.12 9.36 4.55
C ALA A 100 -7.47 8.01 4.86
N THR A 101 -6.32 8.03 5.56
CA THR A 101 -5.62 6.83 5.99
C THR A 101 -6.48 5.99 6.94
N ALA A 102 -7.12 6.60 7.93
CA ALA A 102 -7.99 5.91 8.88
C ALA A 102 -9.24 5.32 8.21
N GLN A 103 -9.84 6.04 7.26
CA GLN A 103 -10.94 5.52 6.44
C GLN A 103 -10.52 4.27 5.64
N MET A 104 -9.31 4.28 5.06
CA MET A 104 -8.77 3.09 4.37
C MET A 104 -8.41 1.95 5.33
N HIS A 105 -7.88 2.28 6.52
CA HIS A 105 -7.46 1.29 7.50
C HIS A 105 -8.66 0.50 8.07
N SER A 106 -9.74 1.21 8.37
CA SER A 106 -10.93 0.67 9.05
C SER A 106 -12.15 0.43 8.15
N GLY A 107 -12.13 0.93 6.92
CA GLY A 107 -13.24 0.83 5.97
C GLY A 107 -12.94 -0.01 4.72
N PHE A 108 -13.78 0.17 3.70
CA PHE A 108 -13.69 -0.47 2.38
C PHE A 108 -13.64 -2.01 2.44
N SER A 109 -14.51 -2.59 3.27
CA SER A 109 -14.52 -4.02 3.55
C SER A 109 -14.93 -4.86 2.34
N ALA A 110 -15.85 -4.37 1.50
CA ALA A 110 -16.32 -5.13 0.34
C ALA A 110 -15.21 -5.31 -0.69
N ILE A 111 -14.43 -4.27 -0.98
CA ILE A 111 -13.25 -4.37 -1.84
C ILE A 111 -12.19 -5.26 -1.20
N ARG A 112 -11.89 -5.06 0.09
CA ARG A 112 -10.82 -5.81 0.78
C ARG A 112 -11.11 -7.30 0.88
N ASN A 113 -12.38 -7.69 1.04
CA ASN A 113 -12.80 -9.08 1.17
C ASN A 113 -12.99 -9.76 -0.19
N SER A 114 -13.46 -9.03 -1.21
CA SER A 114 -13.71 -9.59 -2.55
C SER A 114 -12.43 -9.68 -3.40
N PHE A 115 -11.48 -8.79 -3.17
CA PHE A 115 -10.28 -8.65 -4.00
C PHE A 115 -9.03 -8.81 -3.11
N SER A 116 -8.58 -10.05 -2.96
CA SER A 116 -7.38 -10.36 -2.19
C SER A 116 -6.14 -9.69 -2.78
N THR A 117 -5.12 -9.43 -1.96
CA THR A 117 -3.87 -8.88 -2.46
C THR A 117 -3.01 -9.99 -3.04
N ASN A 118 -2.76 -9.92 -4.35
CA ASN A 118 -1.68 -10.63 -5.03
C ASN A 118 -1.09 -9.64 -6.06
N PHE A 119 0.07 -9.09 -5.74
CA PHE A 119 0.65 -7.99 -6.51
C PHE A 119 1.00 -8.35 -7.96
N LEU A 120 1.23 -9.64 -8.23
CA LEU A 120 1.63 -10.11 -9.56
C LEU A 120 0.44 -10.57 -10.40
N ALA A 121 -0.67 -10.93 -9.75
CA ALA A 121 -1.84 -11.44 -10.43
C ALA A 121 -2.43 -10.44 -11.42
N HIS A 122 -2.94 -11.00 -12.52
CA HIS A 122 -3.71 -10.31 -13.54
C HIS A 122 -4.92 -11.16 -13.90
N TYR A 123 -6.11 -10.58 -13.78
CA TYR A 123 -7.35 -11.19 -14.23
C TYR A 123 -7.92 -10.42 -15.41
N THR A 124 -8.42 -11.15 -16.41
CA THR A 124 -9.22 -10.62 -17.52
C THR A 124 -10.54 -11.38 -17.64
N GLY A 125 -11.49 -10.82 -18.38
CA GLY A 125 -12.84 -11.39 -18.51
C GLY A 125 -13.83 -10.82 -17.49
N ASN A 126 -14.81 -11.62 -17.08
CA ASN A 126 -15.95 -11.17 -16.29
C ASN A 126 -15.69 -11.25 -14.77
N VAL A 127 -14.70 -10.52 -14.28
CA VAL A 127 -14.45 -10.42 -12.82
C VAL A 127 -15.70 -9.83 -12.15
N PRO A 128 -16.36 -10.55 -11.22
CA PRO A 128 -17.59 -10.04 -10.63
C PRO A 128 -17.31 -8.91 -9.64
N ILE A 129 -18.12 -7.86 -9.73
CA ILE A 129 -18.10 -6.75 -8.79
C ILE A 129 -19.49 -6.64 -8.18
N SER A 130 -19.62 -7.00 -6.89
CA SER A 130 -20.86 -6.80 -6.14
C SER A 130 -21.27 -5.32 -6.11
N GLU A 131 -22.55 -5.04 -5.89
CA GLU A 131 -23.03 -3.65 -5.75
C GLU A 131 -22.31 -2.90 -4.62
N GLU A 132 -22.04 -3.57 -3.50
CA GLU A 132 -21.31 -3.01 -2.36
C GLU A 132 -19.88 -2.63 -2.73
N ALA A 133 -19.17 -3.54 -3.39
CA ALA A 133 -17.81 -3.27 -3.88
C ALA A 133 -17.80 -2.14 -4.92
N HIS A 134 -18.79 -2.08 -5.82
CA HIS A 134 -18.91 -1.00 -6.79
C HIS A 134 -19.12 0.36 -6.10
N LYS A 135 -20.01 0.42 -5.09
CA LYS A 135 -20.19 1.65 -4.28
C LYS A 135 -18.91 2.06 -3.57
N GLU A 136 -18.16 1.10 -3.01
CA GLU A 136 -16.87 1.38 -2.38
C GLU A 136 -15.82 1.87 -3.39
N ILE A 137 -15.81 1.34 -4.62
CA ILE A 137 -14.90 1.80 -5.69
C ILE A 137 -15.19 3.28 -6.00
N LEU A 138 -16.45 3.64 -6.22
CA LEU A 138 -16.84 5.03 -6.49
C LEU A 138 -16.47 5.97 -5.33
N LYS A 139 -16.67 5.53 -4.07
CA LYS A 139 -16.25 6.29 -2.88
C LYS A 139 -14.74 6.48 -2.83
N MET A 140 -13.96 5.45 -3.18
CA MET A 140 -12.50 5.50 -3.23
C MET A 140 -12.02 6.55 -4.25
N LEU A 141 -12.56 6.50 -5.48
CA LEU A 141 -12.21 7.44 -6.54
C LEU A 141 -12.58 8.89 -6.15
N SER A 142 -13.75 9.08 -5.53
CA SER A 142 -14.17 10.39 -5.02
C SER A 142 -13.29 10.89 -3.86
N LEU A 143 -12.85 10.00 -2.96
CA LEU A 143 -11.92 10.32 -1.89
C LEU A 143 -10.58 10.83 -2.46
N TRP A 144 -10.03 10.14 -3.45
CA TRP A 144 -8.78 10.54 -4.09
C TRP A 144 -8.91 11.86 -4.84
N ASP A 145 -9.99 12.06 -5.59
CA ASP A 145 -10.28 13.33 -6.27
C ASP A 145 -10.38 14.51 -5.28
N THR A 146 -11.15 14.33 -4.21
CA THR A 146 -11.33 15.36 -3.17
C THR A 146 -9.99 15.69 -2.50
N ALA A 147 -9.19 14.66 -2.18
CA ALA A 147 -7.88 14.84 -1.57
C ALA A 147 -6.92 15.61 -2.49
N ARG A 148 -6.83 15.24 -3.78
CA ARG A 148 -5.94 15.91 -4.74
C ARG A 148 -6.34 17.36 -5.01
N LYS A 149 -7.64 17.64 -5.21
CA LYS A 149 -8.14 19.01 -5.40
C LYS A 149 -7.83 19.90 -4.20
N GLY A 150 -8.23 19.47 -3.00
CA GLY A 150 -7.99 20.24 -1.78
C GLY A 150 -6.50 20.43 -1.48
N THR A 151 -5.67 19.44 -1.81
CA THR A 151 -4.21 19.54 -1.67
C THR A 151 -3.61 20.58 -2.61
N LYS A 152 -3.95 20.54 -3.91
CA LYS A 152 -3.46 21.52 -4.89
C LYS A 152 -3.83 22.94 -4.50
N GLU A 153 -5.08 23.17 -4.12
CA GLU A 153 -5.56 24.48 -3.66
C GLU A 153 -4.79 24.95 -2.42
N ARG A 154 -4.60 24.06 -1.44
CA ARG A 154 -3.90 24.39 -0.19
C ARG A 154 -2.43 24.69 -0.41
N LEU A 155 -1.72 23.88 -1.18
CA LEU A 155 -0.29 24.10 -1.48
C LEU A 155 -0.08 25.36 -2.31
N ALA A 156 -0.94 25.63 -3.29
CA ALA A 156 -0.90 26.88 -4.06
C ALA A 156 -1.07 28.11 -3.16
N ALA A 157 -1.99 28.06 -2.19
CA ALA A 157 -2.18 29.14 -1.21
C ALA A 157 -0.99 29.31 -0.26
N LEU A 158 -0.23 28.24 0.01
CA LEU A 158 0.98 28.27 0.83
C LEU A 158 2.24 28.63 0.03
N GLY A 159 2.18 28.60 -1.31
CA GLY A 159 3.36 28.71 -2.17
C GLY A 159 4.30 27.51 -2.07
N GLU A 160 3.78 26.35 -1.66
CA GLU A 160 4.55 25.10 -1.51
C GLU A 160 4.50 24.25 -2.78
N VAL A 161 5.52 23.40 -2.96
CA VAL A 161 5.62 22.50 -4.12
C VAL A 161 4.67 21.31 -3.96
N ASP A 162 3.94 20.99 -5.02
CA ASP A 162 3.15 19.76 -5.13
C ASP A 162 3.96 18.71 -5.92
N GLU A 163 4.40 17.64 -5.24
CA GLU A 163 5.15 16.54 -5.87
C GLU A 163 4.24 15.50 -6.54
N GLY A 164 2.92 15.73 -6.51
CA GLY A 164 1.91 14.91 -7.19
C GLY A 164 1.42 13.71 -6.37
N PHE A 165 1.85 13.57 -5.11
CA PHE A 165 1.32 12.56 -4.18
C PHE A 165 -0.01 13.01 -3.57
N LEU A 166 -0.73 12.13 -2.89
CA LEU A 166 -2.12 12.37 -2.51
C LEU A 166 -2.30 13.66 -1.70
N PHE A 167 -1.31 14.00 -0.87
CA PHE A 167 -1.25 15.22 -0.04
C PHE A 167 0.01 16.06 -0.26
N GLY A 168 0.52 16.08 -1.50
CA GLY A 168 1.63 16.94 -1.93
C GLY A 168 2.90 16.14 -2.16
N GLY A 169 3.66 15.93 -1.09
CA GLY A 169 4.75 14.95 -1.01
C GLY A 169 4.24 13.57 -0.61
N PHE A 170 5.06 12.54 -0.79
CA PHE A 170 4.73 11.18 -0.37
C PHE A 170 4.47 11.15 1.14
N SER A 171 3.44 10.42 1.54
CA SER A 171 3.06 10.29 2.95
C SER A 171 2.59 8.89 3.28
N ILE A 172 2.37 8.63 4.56
CA ILE A 172 1.73 7.39 5.04
C ILE A 172 0.38 7.14 4.34
N ALA A 173 -0.36 8.19 3.93
CA ALA A 173 -1.60 8.02 3.19
C ALA A 173 -1.38 7.27 1.86
N ASP A 174 -0.37 7.65 1.10
CA ASP A 174 0.00 7.02 -0.17
C ASP A 174 0.36 5.54 0.04
N ALA A 175 1.16 5.24 1.07
CA ALA A 175 1.51 3.87 1.45
C ALA A 175 0.27 3.01 1.77
N PHE A 176 -0.77 3.60 2.36
CA PHE A 176 -2.02 2.91 2.71
C PHE A 176 -2.91 2.57 1.52
N PHE A 177 -2.84 3.39 0.47
CA PHE A 177 -3.55 3.15 -0.78
C PHE A 177 -2.73 2.34 -1.80
N TRP A 178 -1.42 2.16 -1.63
CA TRP A 178 -0.61 1.34 -2.54
C TRP A 178 -1.20 -0.07 -2.81
N PRO A 179 -1.58 -0.88 -1.81
CA PRO A 179 -2.18 -2.19 -2.05
C PRO A 179 -3.61 -2.13 -2.60
N VAL A 180 -4.23 -0.94 -2.60
CA VAL A 180 -5.54 -0.71 -3.21
C VAL A 180 -5.35 -0.51 -4.70
N LEU A 181 -4.39 0.33 -5.10
CA LEU A 181 -4.02 0.52 -6.51
C LEU A 181 -3.74 -0.82 -7.19
N THR A 182 -3.08 -1.74 -6.47
CA THR A 182 -2.77 -3.05 -7.03
C THR A 182 -4.00 -3.92 -7.24
N ARG A 183 -5.06 -3.79 -6.42
CA ARG A 183 -6.36 -4.42 -6.68
C ARG A 183 -7.01 -3.86 -7.94
N PHE A 184 -6.97 -2.54 -8.14
CA PHE A 184 -7.49 -1.92 -9.37
C PHE A 184 -6.82 -2.50 -10.61
N ARG A 185 -5.50 -2.68 -10.56
CA ARG A 185 -4.73 -3.30 -11.64
C ARG A 185 -5.03 -4.80 -11.80
N THR A 186 -4.91 -5.58 -10.72
CA THR A 186 -5.05 -7.04 -10.72
C THR A 186 -6.41 -7.51 -11.20
N TYR A 187 -7.47 -6.82 -10.80
CA TYR A 187 -8.85 -7.25 -11.06
C TYR A 187 -9.54 -6.42 -12.15
N GLY A 188 -8.84 -5.49 -12.80
CA GLY A 188 -9.43 -4.61 -13.80
C GLY A 188 -10.60 -3.79 -13.25
N LEU A 189 -10.51 -3.30 -12.01
CA LEU A 189 -11.60 -2.54 -11.39
C LEU A 189 -11.82 -1.23 -12.15
N PRO A 190 -13.09 -0.80 -12.34
CA PRO A 190 -13.40 0.37 -13.14
C PRO A 190 -12.80 1.65 -12.56
N ILE A 191 -12.19 2.45 -13.45
CA ILE A 191 -11.59 3.76 -13.14
C ILE A 191 -12.24 4.89 -13.94
N ASP A 192 -13.36 4.62 -14.62
CA ASP A 192 -14.03 5.58 -15.51
C ASP A 192 -14.52 6.84 -14.77
N ALA A 193 -14.80 6.71 -13.47
CA ALA A 193 -15.20 7.80 -12.60
C ALA A 193 -14.00 8.52 -11.93
N ALA A 194 -12.76 8.11 -12.22
CA ALA A 194 -11.57 8.77 -11.69
C ALA A 194 -11.36 10.12 -12.37
N SER A 195 -11.06 11.16 -11.58
CA SER A 195 -10.68 12.45 -12.15
C SER A 195 -9.27 12.40 -12.75
N GLU A 196 -8.93 13.39 -13.59
CA GLU A 196 -7.57 13.53 -14.13
C GLU A 196 -6.51 13.63 -13.03
N ASP A 197 -6.83 14.33 -11.93
CA ASP A 197 -5.95 14.47 -10.77
C ASP A 197 -5.74 13.14 -10.03
N ALA A 198 -6.79 12.33 -9.89
CA ALA A 198 -6.69 10.99 -9.31
C ALA A 198 -5.86 10.06 -10.22
N LEU A 199 -6.11 10.08 -11.53
CA LEU A 199 -5.36 9.29 -12.51
C LEU A 199 -3.88 9.68 -12.57
N ALA A 200 -3.57 10.99 -12.45
CA ALA A 200 -2.20 11.48 -12.37
C ALA A 200 -1.49 11.00 -11.09
N TRP A 201 -2.18 10.98 -9.95
CA TRP A 201 -1.64 10.41 -8.71
C TRP A 201 -1.42 8.90 -8.80
N MET A 202 -2.38 8.15 -9.39
CA MET A 202 -2.21 6.71 -9.65
C MET A 202 -0.96 6.46 -10.51
N ALA A 203 -0.78 7.25 -11.58
CA ALA A 203 0.39 7.18 -12.44
C ALA A 203 1.68 7.54 -11.69
N LYS A 204 1.65 8.55 -10.81
CA LYS A 204 2.78 8.92 -9.94
C LYS A 204 3.19 7.74 -9.07
N MET A 205 2.25 7.11 -8.37
CA MET A 205 2.52 5.95 -7.51
C MET A 205 3.10 4.76 -8.29
N TRP A 206 2.49 4.39 -9.41
CA TRP A 206 2.96 3.24 -10.20
C TRP A 206 4.33 3.46 -10.84
N ASN A 207 4.65 4.70 -11.21
CA ASN A 207 5.88 5.00 -11.93
C ASN A 207 7.02 5.50 -11.03
N ASP A 208 6.75 5.72 -9.74
CA ASP A 208 7.76 6.15 -8.78
C ASP A 208 8.88 5.10 -8.63
N PRO A 209 10.17 5.50 -8.61
CA PRO A 209 11.28 4.57 -8.52
C PRO A 209 11.26 3.65 -7.28
N VAL A 210 10.77 4.12 -6.14
CA VAL A 210 10.65 3.30 -4.92
C VAL A 210 9.64 2.19 -5.14
N PHE A 211 8.49 2.51 -5.73
CA PHE A 211 7.43 1.54 -5.99
C PHE A 211 7.77 0.58 -7.13
N LYS A 212 8.59 0.99 -8.11
CA LYS A 212 9.21 0.07 -9.07
C LYS A 212 10.16 -0.91 -8.39
N ARG A 213 11.01 -0.46 -7.46
CA ARG A 213 11.89 -1.36 -6.68
C ARG A 213 11.09 -2.31 -5.78
N LEU A 214 10.02 -1.84 -5.14
CA LEU A 214 9.10 -2.70 -4.38
C LEU A 214 8.45 -3.75 -5.28
N THR A 215 8.01 -3.34 -6.46
CA THR A 215 7.42 -4.25 -7.47
C THR A 215 8.42 -5.32 -7.90
N HIS A 216 9.67 -4.95 -8.19
CA HIS A 216 10.75 -5.90 -8.49
C HIS A 216 10.94 -6.93 -7.37
N ARG A 217 10.93 -6.48 -6.10
CA ARG A 217 10.99 -7.41 -4.95
C ARG A 217 9.83 -8.40 -4.90
N TYR A 218 8.64 -8.04 -5.37
CA TYR A 218 7.52 -8.98 -5.42
C TYR A 218 7.77 -10.11 -6.42
N TYR A 219 8.42 -9.82 -7.56
CA TYR A 219 8.88 -10.83 -8.51
C TYR A 219 10.01 -11.68 -7.94
N GLU A 220 10.98 -11.10 -7.23
CA GLU A 220 12.01 -11.87 -6.53
C GLU A 220 11.40 -12.83 -5.49
N GLN A 221 10.42 -12.37 -4.71
CA GLN A 221 9.68 -13.24 -3.78
C GLN A 221 9.02 -14.41 -4.53
N ALA A 222 8.47 -14.17 -5.72
CA ALA A 222 7.81 -15.22 -6.50
C ALA A 222 8.75 -16.31 -7.06
N LYS A 223 10.06 -16.05 -7.13
CA LYS A 223 11.06 -17.06 -7.51
C LYS A 223 11.28 -18.11 -6.43
N ASP A 224 10.98 -17.78 -5.18
CA ASP A 224 11.06 -18.71 -4.06
C ASP A 224 9.68 -19.36 -3.80
N PRO A 225 9.52 -20.67 -4.07
CA PRO A 225 8.27 -21.39 -3.83
C PRO A 225 7.79 -21.34 -2.37
N GLU A 226 8.70 -21.17 -1.41
CA GLU A 226 8.40 -21.15 0.02
C GLU A 226 7.63 -19.90 0.44
N THR A 227 7.60 -18.87 -0.41
CA THR A 227 6.83 -17.63 -0.19
C THR A 227 5.39 -17.74 -0.72
N ARG A 228 5.05 -18.82 -1.43
CA ARG A 228 3.76 -19.00 -2.11
C ARG A 228 2.63 -19.22 -1.11
N ILE A 229 1.52 -18.53 -1.33
CA ILE A 229 0.27 -18.74 -0.59
C ILE A 229 -0.80 -19.12 -1.61
N GLU A 230 -0.96 -20.42 -1.83
CA GLU A 230 -1.81 -20.97 -2.90
C GLU A 230 -3.24 -20.42 -2.89
N HIS A 231 -3.80 -20.19 -1.70
CA HIS A 231 -5.13 -19.60 -1.53
C HIS A 231 -5.31 -18.24 -2.23
N TYR A 232 -4.23 -17.49 -2.45
CA TYR A 232 -4.27 -16.15 -3.06
C TYR A 232 -3.76 -16.11 -4.51
N ASP A 233 -3.39 -17.25 -5.12
CA ASP A 233 -2.94 -17.26 -6.52
C ASP A 233 -4.11 -17.02 -7.47
N ASP A 234 -5.02 -17.98 -7.57
CA ASP A 234 -6.17 -17.95 -8.46
C ASP A 234 -7.46 -18.08 -7.66
N ILE A 235 -8.00 -16.94 -7.21
CA ILE A 235 -9.22 -16.89 -6.39
C ILE A 235 -10.50 -17.11 -7.21
N PHE A 236 -10.39 -17.16 -8.54
CA PHE A 236 -11.50 -17.41 -9.46
C PHE A 236 -11.36 -18.74 -10.21
N ARG A 237 -10.47 -19.61 -9.74
CA ARG A 237 -10.23 -20.93 -10.31
C ARG A 237 -11.54 -21.67 -10.56
N GLY A 238 -11.70 -22.17 -11.78
CA GLY A 238 -12.89 -22.91 -12.21
C GLY A 238 -14.02 -22.05 -12.78
N ARG A 239 -13.81 -20.74 -12.97
CA ARG A 239 -14.68 -19.91 -13.80
C ARG A 239 -14.15 -19.80 -15.21
N ASP A 240 -14.92 -20.31 -16.17
CA ASP A 240 -14.51 -20.40 -17.58
C ASP A 240 -14.45 -19.02 -18.29
N ASP A 241 -15.11 -18.00 -17.75
CA ASP A 241 -15.18 -16.64 -18.30
C ASP A 241 -14.20 -15.65 -17.65
N ILE A 242 -13.29 -16.14 -16.81
CA ILE A 242 -12.24 -15.35 -16.15
C ILE A 242 -10.89 -16.03 -16.43
N GLN A 243 -9.94 -15.26 -16.97
CA GLN A 243 -8.57 -15.74 -17.18
C GLN A 243 -7.66 -15.23 -16.07
N TYR A 244 -6.83 -16.11 -15.53
CA TYR A 244 -5.77 -15.77 -14.58
C TYR A 244 -4.40 -15.79 -15.27
N GLY A 245 -3.59 -14.77 -14.97
CA GLY A 245 -2.21 -14.68 -15.40
C GLY A 245 -1.41 -13.78 -14.45
N GLN A 246 -0.26 -13.32 -14.93
CA GLN A 246 0.58 -12.37 -14.20
C GLN A 246 0.89 -11.17 -15.09
N PHE A 247 1.00 -9.99 -14.48
CA PHE A 247 1.58 -8.85 -15.18
C PHE A 247 3.06 -9.11 -15.47
N PRO A 248 3.61 -8.55 -16.55
CA PRO A 248 5.05 -8.53 -16.75
C PRO A 248 5.70 -7.54 -15.79
N GLU A 249 6.97 -7.76 -15.47
CA GLU A 249 7.71 -6.94 -14.51
C GLU A 249 7.91 -5.49 -14.97
N ASP A 250 8.03 -5.28 -16.27
CA ASP A 250 8.18 -3.98 -16.91
C ASP A 250 6.83 -3.29 -17.20
N TRP A 251 5.72 -3.80 -16.65
CA TRP A 251 4.41 -3.17 -16.80
C TRP A 251 4.43 -1.71 -16.31
N THR A 252 3.79 -0.83 -17.07
CA THR A 252 3.62 0.58 -16.73
C THR A 252 2.15 0.96 -16.75
N PHE A 253 1.74 1.82 -15.82
CA PHE A 253 0.40 2.38 -15.83
C PHE A 253 0.30 3.48 -16.88
N SER A 254 -0.61 3.31 -17.84
CA SER A 254 -1.03 4.35 -18.76
C SER A 254 -2.42 4.86 -18.38
N VAL A 255 -2.62 6.17 -18.50
CA VAL A 255 -3.94 6.78 -18.31
C VAL A 255 -4.76 6.50 -19.57
N PRO A 256 -5.97 5.93 -19.48
CA PRO A 256 -6.82 5.72 -20.64
C PRO A 256 -7.06 7.04 -21.40
N GLY A 257 -6.82 7.04 -22.72
CA GLY A 257 -7.06 8.21 -23.58
C GLY A 257 -5.89 9.19 -23.75
N LYS A 258 -4.65 8.78 -23.43
CA LYS A 258 -3.42 9.47 -23.84
C LYS A 258 -2.48 8.53 -24.60
#